data_AF-A0A2E9QF38-F1
#
_entry.id   AF-A0A2E9QF38-F1
#
_cell.length_a   1.000
_cell.length_b   1.000
_cell.length_c   1.000
_cell.angle_alpha   90.00
_cell.angle_beta   90.00
_cell.angle_gamma   90.00
#
_symmetry.space_group_name_H-M   'P 1'
#
loop_
_entity.id
_entity.type
_entity.pdbx_description
1 polymer ?
#
loop_
_entity_poly.entity_id
_entity_poly.type
_entity_poly.pdbx_seq_one_letter_code
_entity_poly.pdbx_strand_id
1 'polypeptide(L)'
;MSETAKIIYEGQELEVPVITGTENEKAIDISKLRGTTGAITMDEAFLNTGSCQSKITFIDGEAGVLHYRGYSIEELAEKSSFLEVAYLLIYGELPTKEQFDDFVFNITRHTMIHEDLKRLYDGFPKDSHPMAILSSMICTLSGYYTDSSDPLNPRHREISIIRLLAKTPTIAAYSFKKSIGQPFIYPRNSLSYVANFLNMMFSVPAEDYHVNPVIERALDMLLILHADHEQNCSASTVRLVGSSRANIFATMSSGVCALWGPLHGGANQAVIEMLQTIHEDGGDVAKFINLAKDKNSTFRLMGFGHRVYKNFDPRARIIKKAADDVLNQLGVHDPYLEIAIKLEETALSDPYFAERKLYPNVDFYSGLIYRAMGIPTEMFTVMFALGRMPGWIAQWKEMIEDPGSKIGRPRQIYTGPARRAYVPIENRG
;
A
#
# COMPACT_ATOMS: atom_id res chain seq x y z
N MET A 1 1.02 -39.90 3.35
CA MET A 1 2.44 -39.54 3.15
C MET A 1 2.49 -38.05 2.90
N SER A 2 3.44 -37.33 3.48
CA SER A 2 3.67 -35.91 3.13
C SER A 2 4.09 -35.81 1.67
N GLU A 3 3.50 -34.89 0.91
CA GLU A 3 3.89 -34.64 -0.48
C GLU A 3 5.33 -34.10 -0.53
N THR A 4 6.15 -34.65 -1.41
CA THR A 4 7.55 -34.24 -1.60
C THR A 4 7.84 -34.01 -3.08
N ALA A 5 8.81 -33.17 -3.37
CA ALA A 5 9.39 -32.98 -4.69
C ALA A 5 10.88 -33.37 -4.66
N LYS A 6 11.48 -33.53 -5.85
CA LYS A 6 12.90 -33.90 -5.99
C LYS A 6 13.65 -32.85 -6.78
N ILE A 7 14.81 -32.45 -6.26
CA ILE A 7 15.77 -31.59 -6.95
C ILE A 7 17.02 -32.42 -7.22
N ILE A 8 17.42 -32.53 -8.49
CA ILE A 8 18.61 -33.27 -8.91
C ILE A 8 19.65 -32.26 -9.41
N TYR A 9 20.82 -32.22 -8.79
CA TYR A 9 21.93 -31.33 -9.16
C TYR A 9 23.26 -32.06 -9.03
N GLU A 10 24.06 -32.10 -10.10
CA GLU A 10 25.38 -32.76 -10.15
C GLU A 10 25.37 -34.21 -9.60
N GLY A 11 24.31 -34.97 -9.89
CA GLY A 11 24.16 -36.36 -9.44
C GLY A 11 23.73 -36.51 -7.98
N GLN A 12 23.54 -35.42 -7.23
CA GLN A 12 22.91 -35.42 -5.91
C GLN A 12 21.40 -35.26 -6.06
N GLU A 13 20.64 -36.10 -5.37
CA GLU A 13 19.19 -36.02 -5.27
C GLU A 13 18.80 -35.49 -3.88
N LEU A 14 18.07 -34.38 -3.87
CA LEU A 14 17.51 -33.79 -2.66
C LEU A 14 15.99 -33.93 -2.71
N GLU A 15 15.46 -34.70 -1.77
CA GLU A 15 14.02 -34.73 -1.49
C GLU A 15 13.64 -33.52 -0.64
N VAL A 16 12.70 -32.72 -1.15
CA VAL A 16 12.25 -31.46 -0.54
C VAL A 16 10.76 -31.54 -0.20
N PRO A 17 10.34 -31.10 1.00
CA PRO A 17 8.92 -31.07 1.37
C PRO A 17 8.11 -30.13 0.45
N VAL A 18 6.86 -30.51 0.17
CA VAL A 18 5.86 -29.60 -0.38
C VAL A 18 4.99 -29.08 0.77
N ILE A 19 4.93 -27.76 0.91
CA ILE A 19 4.05 -27.05 1.84
C ILE A 19 2.74 -26.75 1.11
N THR A 20 1.61 -27.08 1.72
CA THR A 20 0.27 -26.78 1.19
C THR A 20 -0.43 -25.76 2.08
N GLY A 21 -0.86 -24.65 1.50
CA GLY A 21 -1.64 -23.61 2.15
C GLY A 21 -3.11 -24.00 2.34
N THR A 22 -3.85 -23.21 3.11
CA THR A 22 -5.27 -23.43 3.38
C THR A 22 -6.12 -23.38 2.11
N GLU A 23 -5.71 -22.56 1.13
CA GLU A 23 -6.39 -22.40 -0.16
C GLU A 23 -5.73 -23.25 -1.26
N ASN A 24 -5.00 -24.30 -0.86
CA ASN A 24 -4.32 -25.28 -1.71
C ASN A 24 -3.14 -24.74 -2.53
N GLU A 25 -2.59 -23.59 -2.16
CA GLU A 25 -1.33 -23.10 -2.73
C GLU A 25 -0.20 -24.07 -2.37
N LYS A 26 0.73 -24.29 -3.31
CA LYS A 26 1.86 -25.19 -3.09
C LYS A 26 3.18 -24.43 -3.14
N ALA A 27 4.03 -24.68 -2.16
CA ALA A 27 5.41 -24.19 -2.11
C ALA A 27 6.39 -25.34 -1.91
N ILE A 28 7.53 -25.28 -2.58
CA ILE A 28 8.62 -26.26 -2.41
C ILE A 28 9.60 -25.70 -1.38
N ASP A 29 9.81 -26.41 -0.27
CA ASP A 29 10.74 -25.98 0.77
C ASP A 29 12.20 -26.24 0.36
N ILE A 30 12.86 -25.18 -0.10
CA ILE A 30 14.27 -25.19 -0.50
C ILE A 30 15.24 -24.77 0.62
N SER A 31 14.81 -24.74 1.89
CA SER A 31 15.63 -24.27 3.02
C SER A 31 16.94 -25.04 3.20
N LYS A 32 16.97 -26.32 2.81
CA LYS A 32 18.16 -27.18 2.84
C LYS A 32 18.99 -27.17 1.56
N LEU A 33 18.48 -26.59 0.46
CA LEU A 33 19.07 -26.66 -0.87
C LEU A 33 20.57 -26.31 -0.85
N ARG A 34 20.91 -25.10 -0.42
CA ARG A 34 22.30 -24.63 -0.41
C ARG A 34 23.19 -25.43 0.54
N GLY A 35 22.67 -25.82 1.70
CA GLY A 35 23.42 -26.60 2.68
C GLY A 35 23.82 -27.97 2.15
N THR A 36 23.00 -28.55 1.27
CA THR A 36 23.23 -29.86 0.67
C THR A 36 24.01 -29.76 -0.64
N THR A 37 23.62 -28.89 -1.57
CA THR A 37 24.15 -28.85 -2.95
C THR A 37 25.19 -27.77 -3.19
N GLY A 38 25.33 -26.79 -2.27
CA GLY A 38 26.14 -25.59 -2.48
C GLY A 38 25.51 -24.54 -3.40
N ALA A 39 24.48 -24.89 -4.17
CA ALA A 39 23.81 -24.00 -5.11
C ALA A 39 22.79 -23.06 -4.43
N ILE A 40 22.42 -21.99 -5.13
CA ILE A 40 21.28 -21.12 -4.80
C ILE A 40 20.31 -21.09 -5.98
N THR A 41 19.04 -20.74 -5.72
CA THR A 41 18.10 -20.40 -6.78
C THR A 41 18.39 -19.00 -7.34
N MET A 42 18.04 -18.78 -8.59
CA MET A 42 17.96 -17.45 -9.19
C MET A 42 16.50 -17.17 -9.53
N ASP A 43 15.94 -16.18 -8.85
CA ASP A 43 14.56 -15.73 -9.03
C ASP A 43 14.54 -14.21 -8.88
N GLU A 44 14.80 -13.52 -9.99
CA GLU A 44 14.82 -12.06 -10.02
C GLU A 44 13.46 -11.52 -9.56
N ALA A 45 13.46 -10.51 -8.68
CA ALA A 45 12.26 -9.91 -8.11
C ALA A 45 11.30 -10.88 -7.38
N PHE A 46 11.76 -12.08 -6.99
CA PHE A 46 10.97 -13.06 -6.22
C PHE A 46 9.70 -13.56 -6.92
N LEU A 47 9.69 -13.62 -8.26
CA LEU A 47 8.48 -13.94 -9.03
C LEU A 47 7.94 -15.36 -8.77
N ASN A 48 8.80 -16.28 -8.33
CA ASN A 48 8.47 -17.67 -8.05
C ASN A 48 8.76 -18.06 -6.60
N THR A 49 9.06 -17.10 -5.72
CA THR A 49 9.51 -17.34 -4.34
C THR A 49 8.48 -16.90 -3.33
N GLY A 50 7.86 -17.86 -2.65
CA GLY A 50 7.09 -17.60 -1.42
C GLY A 50 8.05 -17.27 -0.26
N SER A 51 8.07 -16.01 0.18
CA SER A 51 9.03 -15.52 1.17
C SER A 51 8.60 -15.78 2.63
N CYS A 52 7.32 -16.06 2.86
CA CYS A 52 6.77 -16.35 4.17
C CYS A 52 5.49 -17.19 4.08
N GLN A 53 5.07 -17.78 5.20
CA GLN A 53 3.70 -18.23 5.40
C GLN A 53 2.93 -17.10 6.07
N SER A 54 1.70 -16.84 5.63
CA SER A 54 0.87 -15.77 6.18
C SER A 54 -0.58 -16.21 6.33
N LYS A 55 -1.27 -15.63 7.30
CA LYS A 55 -2.70 -15.82 7.54
C LYS A 55 -3.50 -14.53 7.38
N ILE A 56 -2.88 -13.47 6.84
CA ILE A 56 -3.46 -12.10 6.82
C ILE A 56 -4.41 -11.93 5.65
N THR A 57 -3.88 -12.14 4.44
CA THR A 57 -4.60 -11.87 3.19
C THR A 57 -4.33 -12.99 2.22
N PHE A 58 -5.39 -13.43 1.55
CA PHE A 58 -5.32 -14.39 0.45
C PHE A 58 -5.75 -13.71 -0.84
N ILE A 59 -5.07 -14.05 -1.93
CA ILE A 59 -5.38 -13.56 -3.27
C ILE A 59 -5.37 -14.72 -4.26
N ASP A 60 -6.47 -14.90 -4.99
CA ASP A 60 -6.48 -15.66 -6.23
C ASP A 60 -6.60 -14.68 -7.40
N GLY A 61 -5.48 -14.48 -8.09
CA GLY A 61 -5.41 -13.58 -9.24
C GLY A 61 -6.20 -14.07 -10.46
N GLU A 62 -6.36 -15.38 -10.63
CA GLU A 62 -7.13 -15.93 -11.74
C GLU A 62 -8.62 -15.80 -11.47
N ALA A 63 -9.06 -16.14 -10.25
CA ALA A 63 -10.46 -16.06 -9.87
C ALA A 63 -10.93 -14.63 -9.52
N GLY A 64 -10.02 -13.68 -9.32
CA GLY A 64 -10.36 -12.32 -8.90
C GLY A 64 -10.81 -12.28 -7.43
N VAL A 65 -10.18 -13.09 -6.57
CA VAL A 65 -10.55 -13.22 -5.15
C VAL A 65 -9.56 -12.45 -4.30
N LEU A 66 -10.08 -11.69 -3.33
CA LEU A 66 -9.30 -11.03 -2.29
C LEU A 66 -10.00 -11.25 -0.95
N HIS A 67 -9.33 -11.94 -0.04
CA HIS A 67 -9.84 -12.18 1.31
C HIS A 67 -8.92 -11.53 2.34
N TYR A 68 -9.49 -10.79 3.29
CA TYR A 68 -8.79 -10.41 4.53
C TYR A 68 -9.25 -11.33 5.64
N ARG A 69 -8.34 -12.11 6.23
CA ARG A 69 -8.64 -13.10 7.28
C ARG A 69 -9.80 -14.04 6.92
N GLY A 70 -9.91 -14.40 5.64
CA GLY A 70 -10.98 -15.28 5.11
C GLY A 70 -12.29 -14.57 4.75
N TYR A 71 -12.47 -13.29 5.07
CA TYR A 71 -13.64 -12.50 4.66
C TYR A 71 -13.42 -11.86 3.30
N SER A 72 -14.44 -11.90 2.43
CA SER A 72 -14.38 -11.27 1.12
C SER A 72 -14.24 -9.75 1.20
N ILE A 73 -13.44 -9.17 0.29
CA ILE A 73 -13.26 -7.72 0.26
C ILE A 73 -14.59 -6.98 -0.02
N GLU A 74 -15.48 -7.59 -0.81
CA GLU A 74 -16.82 -7.07 -1.09
C GLU A 74 -17.63 -6.91 0.18
N GLU A 75 -17.67 -7.93 1.05
CA GLU A 75 -18.42 -7.88 2.29
C GLU A 75 -17.84 -6.89 3.29
N LEU A 76 -16.51 -6.83 3.40
CA LEU A 76 -15.85 -5.87 4.28
C LEU A 76 -16.09 -4.43 3.81
N ALA A 77 -16.00 -4.17 2.51
CA ALA A 77 -16.25 -2.85 1.94
C ALA A 77 -17.71 -2.39 2.10
N GLU A 78 -18.67 -3.32 2.08
CA GLU A 78 -20.10 -3.00 2.22
C GLU A 78 -20.54 -2.87 3.69
N LYS A 79 -20.05 -3.74 4.57
CA LYS A 79 -20.63 -3.95 5.91
C LYS A 79 -19.77 -3.44 7.06
N SER A 80 -18.47 -3.20 6.84
CA SER A 80 -17.50 -2.87 7.89
C SER A 80 -17.13 -1.39 7.88
N SER A 81 -16.23 -1.01 8.77
CA SER A 81 -15.56 0.30 8.79
C SER A 81 -14.06 0.14 8.71
N PHE A 82 -13.33 1.17 8.27
CA PHE A 82 -11.87 1.08 8.13
C PHE A 82 -11.18 0.66 9.44
N LEU A 83 -11.62 1.18 10.60
CA LEU A 83 -11.03 0.79 11.88
C LEU A 83 -11.36 -0.65 12.30
N GLU A 84 -12.53 -1.17 11.93
CA GLU A 84 -12.89 -2.57 12.20
C GLU A 84 -12.06 -3.52 11.33
N VAL A 85 -11.86 -3.18 10.04
CA VAL A 85 -10.95 -3.89 9.15
C VAL A 85 -9.49 -3.80 9.62
N ALA A 86 -9.06 -2.63 10.12
CA ALA A 86 -7.73 -2.48 10.69
C ALA A 86 -7.52 -3.41 11.90
N TYR A 87 -8.53 -3.50 12.78
CA TYR A 87 -8.53 -4.45 13.90
C TYR A 87 -8.43 -5.90 13.38
N LEU A 88 -9.30 -6.29 12.45
CA LEU A 88 -9.32 -7.62 11.85
C LEU A 88 -7.94 -8.01 11.30
N LEU A 89 -7.31 -7.13 10.52
CA LEU A 89 -6.00 -7.38 9.93
C LEU A 89 -4.93 -7.56 11.01
N ILE A 90 -4.90 -6.71 12.03
CA ILE A 90 -3.83 -6.70 13.05
C ILE A 90 -3.97 -7.85 14.06
N TYR A 91 -5.19 -8.14 14.49
CA TYR A 91 -5.47 -9.07 15.60
C TYR A 91 -6.01 -10.44 15.13
N GLY A 92 -6.45 -10.56 13.88
CA GLY A 92 -6.78 -11.83 13.24
C GLY A 92 -8.27 -12.17 13.21
N GLU A 93 -9.09 -11.53 14.04
CA GLU A 93 -10.53 -11.76 14.17
C GLU A 93 -11.29 -10.44 14.19
N LEU A 94 -12.58 -10.46 13.82
CA LEU A 94 -13.44 -9.29 13.99
C LEU A 94 -13.63 -8.98 15.49
N PRO A 95 -13.59 -7.70 15.90
CA PRO A 95 -13.71 -7.34 17.29
C PRO A 95 -15.14 -7.56 17.81
N THR A 96 -15.26 -7.95 19.07
CA THR A 96 -16.51 -7.71 19.82
C THR A 96 -16.74 -6.21 19.99
N LYS A 97 -17.97 -5.80 20.31
CA LYS A 97 -18.32 -4.39 20.53
C LYS A 97 -17.43 -3.72 21.57
N GLU A 98 -17.14 -4.39 22.68
CA GLU A 98 -16.26 -3.88 23.74
C GLU A 98 -14.82 -3.71 23.26
N GLN A 99 -14.27 -4.70 22.54
CA GLN A 99 -12.93 -4.60 21.95
C GLN A 99 -12.84 -3.48 20.92
N PHE A 100 -13.87 -3.31 20.10
CA PHE A 100 -13.91 -2.25 19.10
C PHE A 100 -13.97 -0.87 19.76
N ASP A 101 -14.81 -0.70 20.79
CA ASP A 101 -14.93 0.58 21.51
C ASP A 101 -13.63 0.96 22.23
N ASP A 102 -12.96 -0.01 22.86
CA ASP A 102 -11.65 0.23 23.47
C ASP A 102 -10.58 0.56 22.41
N PHE A 103 -10.57 -0.15 21.28
CA PHE A 103 -9.65 0.13 20.18
C PHE A 103 -9.83 1.55 19.61
N VAL A 104 -11.08 1.93 19.31
CA VAL A 104 -11.43 3.27 18.84
C VAL A 104 -11.07 4.33 19.88
N PHE A 105 -11.38 4.08 21.16
CA PHE A 105 -11.01 4.99 22.25
C PHE A 105 -9.50 5.22 22.32
N ASN A 106 -8.71 4.14 22.29
CA ASN A 106 -7.26 4.22 22.34
C ASN A 106 -6.69 4.97 21.14
N ILE A 107 -7.18 4.72 19.92
CA ILE A 107 -6.77 5.48 18.73
C ILE A 107 -7.10 6.96 18.90
N THR A 108 -8.36 7.30 19.22
CA THR A 108 -8.83 8.68 19.36
C THR A 108 -7.98 9.46 20.37
N ARG A 109 -7.61 8.84 21.50
CA ARG A 109 -6.80 9.46 22.55
C ARG A 109 -5.33 9.65 22.21
N HIS A 110 -4.86 9.14 21.07
CA HIS A 110 -3.48 9.25 20.62
C HIS A 110 -3.29 10.02 19.30
N THR A 111 -4.35 10.66 18.78
CA THR A 111 -4.33 11.33 17.46
C THR A 111 -3.43 12.55 17.38
N MET A 112 -3.29 13.31 18.47
CA MET A 112 -2.39 14.47 18.52
C MET A 112 -0.92 14.05 18.40
N ILE A 113 -0.14 14.79 17.63
CA ILE A 113 1.32 14.66 17.59
C ILE A 113 1.97 15.61 18.61
N HIS A 114 3.20 15.29 19.03
CA HIS A 114 3.97 16.16 19.91
C HIS A 114 4.18 17.54 19.26
N GLU A 115 4.08 18.63 20.02
CA GLU A 115 4.19 19.99 19.44
C GLU A 115 5.58 20.27 18.84
N ASP A 116 6.66 19.72 19.40
CA ASP A 116 7.98 19.80 18.75
C ASP A 116 8.06 18.99 17.46
N LEU A 117 7.31 17.89 17.34
CA LEU A 117 7.18 17.17 16.07
C LEU A 117 6.45 18.04 15.04
N LYS A 118 5.38 18.74 15.44
CA LYS A 118 4.65 19.70 14.59
C LYS A 118 5.56 20.82 14.08
N ARG A 119 6.54 21.29 14.86
CA ARG A 119 7.52 22.31 14.42
C ARG A 119 8.44 21.84 13.29
N LEU A 120 8.64 20.53 13.13
CA LEU A 120 9.45 20.00 12.03
C LEU A 120 8.86 20.31 10.65
N TYR A 121 7.56 20.58 10.57
CA TYR A 121 6.92 21.01 9.33
C TYR A 121 7.49 22.33 8.80
N ASP A 122 8.08 23.18 9.66
CA ASP A 122 8.70 24.43 9.24
C ASP A 122 10.01 24.22 8.47
N GLY A 123 10.66 23.08 8.67
CA GLY A 123 11.90 22.71 7.97
C GLY A 123 11.67 22.18 6.55
N PHE A 124 10.46 21.76 6.19
CA PHE A 124 10.17 21.32 4.83
C PHE A 124 9.92 22.51 3.90
N PRO A 125 10.55 22.52 2.70
CA PRO A 125 10.16 23.42 1.62
C PRO A 125 8.66 23.36 1.33
N LYS A 126 8.07 24.48 0.89
CA LYS A 126 6.63 24.56 0.56
C LYS A 126 6.21 23.50 -0.46
N ASP A 127 7.04 23.28 -1.47
CA ASP A 127 6.75 22.37 -2.59
C ASP A 127 7.25 20.93 -2.33
N SER A 128 7.52 20.59 -1.05
CA SER A 128 7.92 19.22 -0.69
C SER A 128 6.80 18.24 -0.98
N HIS A 129 7.13 17.16 -1.68
CA HIS A 129 6.15 16.11 -1.97
C HIS A 129 5.58 15.50 -0.67
N PRO A 130 4.25 15.36 -0.51
CA PRO A 130 3.64 14.87 0.73
C PRO A 130 4.14 13.50 1.20
N MET A 131 4.49 12.59 0.28
CA MET A 131 5.11 11.29 0.62
C MET A 131 6.48 11.42 1.30
N ALA A 132 7.30 12.42 0.93
CA ALA A 132 8.59 12.67 1.56
C ALA A 132 8.42 13.18 3.00
N ILE A 133 7.42 14.04 3.21
CA ILE A 133 7.04 14.50 4.54
C ILE A 133 6.49 13.33 5.36
N LEU A 134 5.56 12.54 4.81
CA LEU A 134 4.93 11.42 5.51
C LEU A 134 5.97 10.39 5.99
N SER A 135 6.88 9.95 5.12
CA SER A 135 7.93 8.99 5.48
C SER A 135 8.85 9.56 6.56
N SER A 136 9.34 10.79 6.36
CA SER A 136 10.24 11.47 7.31
C SER A 136 9.59 11.59 8.69
N MET A 137 8.36 12.11 8.74
CA MET A 137 7.62 12.34 9.98
C MET A 137 7.30 11.03 10.72
N ILE A 138 6.91 9.97 10.00
CA ILE A 138 6.71 8.65 10.58
C ILE A 138 8.03 8.11 11.16
N CYS A 139 9.14 8.19 10.43
CA CYS A 139 10.44 7.76 10.93
C CYS A 139 10.84 8.52 12.20
N THR A 140 10.62 9.84 12.22
CA THR A 140 10.94 10.70 13.35
C THR A 140 10.13 10.37 14.60
N LEU A 141 8.94 9.75 14.50
CA LEU A 141 8.20 9.24 15.68
C LEU A 141 9.09 8.35 16.56
N SER A 142 10.05 7.60 15.98
CA SER A 142 10.99 6.76 16.74
C SER A 142 11.85 7.54 17.75
N GLY A 143 12.16 8.82 17.48
CA GLY A 143 12.90 9.68 18.39
C GLY A 143 12.06 10.27 19.53
N TYR A 144 10.74 10.35 19.35
CA TYR A 144 9.79 10.89 20.34
C TYR A 144 9.16 9.81 21.22
N TYR A 145 9.02 8.60 20.70
CA TYR A 145 8.32 7.48 21.36
C TYR A 145 9.30 6.34 21.69
N THR A 146 10.40 6.70 22.34
CA THR A 146 11.45 5.76 22.76
C THR A 146 10.98 4.80 23.85
N ASP A 147 9.95 5.19 24.60
CA ASP A 147 9.24 4.42 25.62
C ASP A 147 8.55 3.15 25.09
N SER A 148 8.28 3.06 23.78
CA SER A 148 7.62 1.92 23.14
C SER A 148 8.40 1.37 21.92
N SER A 149 9.73 1.48 21.93
CA SER A 149 10.59 1.22 20.77
C SER A 149 11.03 -0.24 20.56
N ASP A 150 11.02 -1.07 21.62
CA ASP A 150 11.42 -2.48 21.53
C ASP A 150 10.38 -3.33 20.79
N PRO A 151 10.69 -3.87 19.59
CA PRO A 151 9.75 -4.67 18.81
C PRO A 151 9.46 -6.05 19.44
N LEU A 152 10.30 -6.55 20.35
CA LEU A 152 10.10 -7.85 20.99
C LEU A 152 9.18 -7.79 22.21
N ASN A 153 9.00 -6.61 22.80
CA ASN A 153 8.11 -6.41 23.93
C ASN A 153 6.64 -6.24 23.45
N PRO A 154 5.71 -7.15 23.81
CA PRO A 154 4.31 -7.09 23.35
C PRO A 154 3.60 -5.78 23.70
N ARG A 155 3.86 -5.22 24.89
CA ARG A 155 3.26 -3.95 25.31
C ARG A 155 3.78 -2.78 24.46
N HIS A 156 5.07 -2.79 24.14
CA HIS A 156 5.66 -1.75 23.28
C HIS A 156 5.10 -1.83 21.86
N ARG A 157 4.90 -3.06 21.32
CA ARG A 157 4.23 -3.26 20.04
C ARG A 157 2.83 -2.66 20.06
N GLU A 158 2.02 -3.01 21.05
CA GLU A 158 0.63 -2.54 21.15
C GLU A 158 0.53 -1.01 21.18
N ILE A 159 1.31 -0.37 22.06
CA ILE A 159 1.34 1.10 22.17
C ILE A 159 1.75 1.75 20.84
N SER A 160 2.77 1.21 20.18
CA SER A 160 3.27 1.78 18.93
C SER A 160 2.31 1.56 17.75
N ILE A 161 1.59 0.44 17.71
CA ILE A 161 0.52 0.17 16.74
C ILE A 161 -0.58 1.24 16.85
N ILE A 162 -1.10 1.46 18.06
CA ILE A 162 -2.11 2.50 18.32
C ILE A 162 -1.57 3.88 17.93
N ARG A 163 -0.34 4.21 18.30
CA ARG A 163 0.29 5.50 17.96
C ARG A 163 0.43 5.70 16.45
N LEU A 164 0.78 4.66 15.68
CA LEU A 164 0.85 4.75 14.22
C LEU A 164 -0.53 5.04 13.62
N LEU A 165 -1.52 4.17 13.89
CA LEU A 165 -2.88 4.35 13.37
C LEU A 165 -3.46 5.71 13.74
N ALA A 166 -3.25 6.18 14.98
CA ALA A 166 -3.78 7.45 15.43
C ALA A 166 -3.08 8.67 14.79
N LYS A 167 -1.77 8.62 14.59
CA LYS A 167 -0.96 9.80 14.20
C LYS A 167 -0.77 9.94 12.70
N THR A 168 -0.80 8.84 11.94
CA THR A 168 -0.61 8.90 10.49
C THR A 168 -1.63 9.82 9.80
N PRO A 169 -2.94 9.82 10.12
CA PRO A 169 -3.90 10.77 9.54
C PRO A 169 -3.55 12.23 9.85
N THR A 170 -3.15 12.52 11.09
CA THR A 170 -2.73 13.87 11.50
C THR A 170 -1.50 14.32 10.72
N ILE A 171 -0.50 13.43 10.57
CA ILE A 171 0.71 13.70 9.79
C ILE A 171 0.37 13.98 8.32
N ALA A 172 -0.48 13.15 7.72
CA ALA A 172 -0.92 13.31 6.34
C ALA A 172 -1.68 14.63 6.12
N ALA A 173 -2.64 14.94 7.00
CA ALA A 173 -3.42 16.18 6.89
C ALA A 173 -2.54 17.43 7.03
N TYR A 174 -1.54 17.39 7.92
CA TYR A 174 -0.62 18.51 8.09
C TYR A 174 0.29 18.67 6.86
N SER A 175 0.68 17.59 6.19
CA SER A 175 1.41 17.67 4.91
C SER A 175 0.59 18.40 3.84
N PHE A 176 -0.70 18.13 3.74
CA PHE A 176 -1.61 18.86 2.85
C PHE A 176 -1.75 20.33 3.24
N LYS A 177 -2.07 20.62 4.50
CA LYS A 177 -2.19 22.01 4.99
C LYS A 177 -0.92 22.82 4.74
N LYS A 178 0.26 22.20 4.92
CA LYS A 178 1.56 22.82 4.66
C LYS A 178 1.72 23.17 3.19
N SER A 179 1.39 22.27 2.25
CA SER A 179 1.58 22.51 0.82
C SER A 179 0.74 23.69 0.31
N ILE A 180 -0.46 23.89 0.86
CA ILE A 180 -1.36 24.98 0.49
C ILE A 180 -1.21 26.24 1.38
N GLY A 181 -0.31 26.23 2.38
CA GLY A 181 -0.06 27.39 3.25
C GLY A 181 -1.18 27.72 4.24
N GLN A 182 -2.00 26.73 4.61
CA GLN A 182 -3.08 26.89 5.59
C GLN A 182 -2.66 26.46 7.01
N PRO A 183 -3.33 26.95 8.07
CA PRO A 183 -3.04 26.52 9.43
C PRO A 183 -3.35 25.03 9.64
N PHE A 184 -2.57 24.40 10.51
CA PHE A 184 -2.82 23.02 10.95
C PHE A 184 -4.06 22.94 11.83
N ILE A 185 -4.91 21.96 11.54
CA ILE A 185 -6.17 21.72 12.23
C ILE A 185 -6.00 20.53 13.16
N TYR A 186 -6.20 20.73 14.46
CA TYR A 186 -6.10 19.64 15.43
C TYR A 186 -7.19 18.57 15.25
N PRO A 187 -6.89 17.31 15.61
CA PRO A 187 -7.88 16.25 15.69
C PRO A 187 -9.06 16.60 16.62
N ARG A 188 -10.26 16.12 16.29
CA ARG A 188 -11.49 16.26 17.09
C ARG A 188 -12.00 14.88 17.53
N ASN A 189 -12.02 14.64 18.84
CA ASN A 189 -12.43 13.34 19.40
C ASN A 189 -13.90 12.97 19.18
N SER A 190 -14.76 13.94 18.85
CA SER A 190 -16.19 13.71 18.58
C SER A 190 -16.46 13.21 17.17
N LEU A 191 -15.47 13.22 16.28
CA LEU A 191 -15.59 12.77 14.90
C LEU A 191 -15.10 11.31 14.77
N SER A 192 -15.66 10.59 13.79
CA SER A 192 -15.13 9.29 13.37
C SER A 192 -13.69 9.43 12.84
N TYR A 193 -12.99 8.32 12.64
CA TYR A 193 -11.63 8.33 12.09
C TYR A 193 -11.53 9.09 10.76
N VAL A 194 -12.45 8.79 9.85
CA VAL A 194 -12.49 9.39 8.49
C VAL A 194 -13.02 10.81 8.52
N ALA A 195 -14.10 11.07 9.27
CA ALA A 195 -14.63 12.42 9.45
C ALA A 195 -13.58 13.36 10.07
N ASN A 196 -12.81 12.86 11.04
CA ASN A 196 -11.72 13.62 11.65
C ASN A 196 -10.63 13.93 10.62
N PHE A 197 -10.23 12.96 9.81
CA PHE A 197 -9.24 13.20 8.75
C PHE A 197 -9.71 14.23 7.72
N LEU A 198 -10.95 14.12 7.22
CA LEU A 198 -11.55 15.11 6.32
C LEU A 198 -11.62 16.50 6.94
N ASN A 199 -12.01 16.59 8.22
CA ASN A 199 -12.00 17.84 8.96
C ASN A 199 -10.59 18.44 9.05
N MET A 200 -9.57 17.63 9.35
CA MET A 200 -8.19 18.11 9.43
C MET A 200 -7.65 18.56 8.06
N MET A 201 -8.07 17.91 6.98
CA MET A 201 -7.70 18.29 5.61
C MET A 201 -8.36 19.61 5.20
N PHE A 202 -9.68 19.74 5.37
CA PHE A 202 -10.45 20.76 4.66
C PHE A 202 -10.99 21.91 5.51
N SER A 203 -11.13 21.74 6.83
CA SER A 203 -11.62 22.83 7.67
C SER A 203 -10.63 24.01 7.72
N VAL A 204 -11.16 25.21 7.91
CA VAL A 204 -10.38 26.43 8.11
C VAL A 204 -10.94 27.18 9.33
N PRO A 205 -10.16 28.04 9.98
CA PRO A 205 -10.66 28.82 11.12
C PRO A 205 -11.76 29.84 10.78
N ALA A 206 -11.97 30.10 9.49
CA ALA A 206 -12.88 31.15 9.02
C ALA A 206 -14.36 30.73 9.01
N GLU A 207 -14.66 29.42 9.06
CA GLU A 207 -16.02 28.89 8.99
C GLU A 207 -16.12 27.48 9.59
N ASP A 208 -17.34 27.05 9.90
CA ASP A 208 -17.60 25.70 10.36
C ASP A 208 -17.57 24.70 9.19
N TYR A 209 -16.77 23.65 9.35
CA TYR A 209 -16.69 22.56 8.38
C TYR A 209 -17.64 21.42 8.77
N HIS A 210 -18.57 21.10 7.88
CA HIS A 210 -19.48 19.97 8.03
C HIS A 210 -19.08 18.84 7.09
N VAL A 211 -18.74 17.68 7.67
CA VAL A 211 -18.38 16.48 6.92
C VAL A 211 -19.63 15.95 6.21
N ASN A 212 -19.55 15.79 4.89
CA ASN A 212 -20.62 15.15 4.12
C ASN A 212 -20.58 13.62 4.34
N PRO A 213 -21.67 12.98 4.83
CA PRO A 213 -21.70 11.55 5.11
C PRO A 213 -21.43 10.64 3.90
N VAL A 214 -21.73 11.11 2.68
CA VAL A 214 -21.43 10.37 1.44
C VAL A 214 -19.92 10.37 1.16
N ILE A 215 -19.27 11.52 1.33
CA ILE A 215 -17.81 11.64 1.19
C ILE A 215 -17.11 10.79 2.26
N GLU A 216 -17.60 10.86 3.50
CA GLU A 216 -17.06 10.06 4.61
C GLU A 216 -17.12 8.56 4.31
N ARG A 217 -18.29 8.04 3.91
CA ARG A 217 -18.43 6.62 3.54
C ARG A 217 -17.55 6.22 2.36
N ALA A 218 -17.50 7.05 1.32
CA ALA A 218 -16.68 6.75 0.15
C ALA A 218 -15.19 6.69 0.52
N LEU A 219 -14.71 7.63 1.34
CA LEU A 219 -13.32 7.60 1.79
C LEU A 219 -13.05 6.41 2.74
N ASP A 220 -13.95 6.08 3.65
CA ASP A 220 -13.81 4.90 4.52
C ASP A 220 -13.67 3.61 3.70
N MET A 221 -14.53 3.44 2.70
CA MET A 221 -14.45 2.31 1.78
C MET A 221 -13.15 2.30 0.97
N LEU A 222 -12.69 3.46 0.47
CA LEU A 222 -11.40 3.56 -0.23
C LEU A 222 -10.25 3.10 0.67
N LEU A 223 -10.25 3.47 1.94
CA LEU A 223 -9.22 3.03 2.88
C LEU A 223 -9.29 1.50 3.11
N ILE A 224 -10.48 0.91 3.21
CA ILE A 224 -10.68 -0.55 3.30
C ILE A 224 -10.09 -1.27 2.08
N LEU A 225 -10.40 -0.79 0.86
CA LEU A 225 -9.93 -1.39 -0.39
C LEU A 225 -8.39 -1.36 -0.55
N HIS A 226 -7.72 -0.47 0.18
CA HIS A 226 -6.27 -0.34 0.18
C HIS A 226 -5.62 -0.93 1.45
N ALA A 227 -6.41 -1.50 2.38
CA ALA A 227 -5.97 -1.87 3.72
C ALA A 227 -4.79 -2.86 3.75
N ASP A 228 -4.84 -3.91 2.92
CA ASP A 228 -3.73 -4.83 2.70
C ASP A 228 -3.76 -5.37 1.27
N HIS A 229 -2.66 -5.96 0.80
CA HIS A 229 -2.63 -6.63 -0.50
C HIS A 229 -1.50 -7.66 -0.56
N GLU A 230 -1.41 -8.52 0.44
CA GLU A 230 -0.45 -9.65 0.50
C GLU A 230 1.03 -9.18 0.36
N GLN A 231 1.95 -10.00 -0.16
CA GLN A 231 3.39 -9.72 -0.24
C GLN A 231 3.79 -8.81 -1.40
N ASN A 232 3.14 -7.65 -1.54
CA ASN A 232 3.57 -6.60 -2.48
C ASN A 232 4.91 -5.94 -2.06
N CYS A 233 5.46 -5.07 -2.91
CA CYS A 233 6.78 -4.44 -2.71
C CYS A 233 6.93 -3.73 -1.36
N SER A 234 5.92 -2.97 -0.92
CA SER A 234 5.99 -2.24 0.36
C SER A 234 5.78 -3.15 1.57
N ALA A 235 4.89 -4.14 1.50
CA ALA A 235 4.73 -5.15 2.56
C ALA A 235 5.99 -6.03 2.72
N SER A 236 6.59 -6.45 1.61
CA SER A 236 7.86 -7.19 1.59
C SER A 236 9.01 -6.35 2.15
N THR A 237 9.04 -5.04 1.83
CA THR A 237 10.02 -4.09 2.39
C THR A 237 9.86 -3.98 3.91
N VAL A 238 8.63 -3.81 4.40
CA VAL A 238 8.29 -3.76 5.83
C VAL A 238 8.74 -5.03 6.55
N ARG A 239 8.47 -6.21 5.99
CA ARG A 239 8.95 -7.48 6.55
C ARG A 239 10.48 -7.56 6.55
N LEU A 240 11.14 -7.19 5.44
CA LEU A 240 12.60 -7.26 5.31
C LEU A 240 13.30 -6.33 6.31
N VAL A 241 12.90 -5.07 6.40
CA VAL A 241 13.44 -4.10 7.38
C VAL A 241 13.11 -4.55 8.80
N GLY A 242 11.86 -4.96 9.05
CA GLY A 242 11.42 -5.45 10.36
C GLY A 242 12.19 -6.68 10.83
N SER A 243 12.63 -7.56 9.92
CA SER A 243 13.40 -8.77 10.25
C SER A 243 14.77 -8.48 10.86
N SER A 244 15.30 -7.25 10.67
CA SER A 244 16.49 -6.76 11.37
C SER A 244 16.21 -6.32 12.81
N ARG A 245 14.94 -6.38 13.25
CA ARG A 245 14.40 -5.85 14.50
C ARG A 245 14.52 -4.33 14.61
N ALA A 246 14.41 -3.64 13.48
CA ALA A 246 14.22 -2.20 13.47
C ALA A 246 12.93 -1.83 14.22
N ASN A 247 12.91 -0.65 14.84
CA ASN A 247 11.69 -0.15 15.48
C ASN A 247 10.55 -0.01 14.46
N ILE A 248 9.31 -0.17 14.92
CA ILE A 248 8.14 -0.22 14.04
C ILE A 248 7.94 1.08 13.25
N PHE A 249 8.25 2.25 13.81
CA PHE A 249 8.09 3.53 13.11
C PHE A 249 9.05 3.63 11.90
N ALA A 250 10.33 3.30 12.08
CA ALA A 250 11.29 3.22 10.98
C ALA A 250 10.89 2.15 9.96
N THR A 251 10.34 1.03 10.44
CA THR A 251 9.83 -0.04 9.57
C THR A 251 8.65 0.43 8.72
N MET A 252 7.63 1.10 9.29
CA MET A 252 6.50 1.64 8.53
C MET A 252 6.94 2.75 7.57
N SER A 253 7.89 3.60 7.97
CA SER A 253 8.49 4.60 7.08
C SER A 253 9.12 3.95 5.84
N SER A 254 9.76 2.78 5.98
CA SER A 254 10.30 2.05 4.82
C SER A 254 9.20 1.57 3.87
N GLY A 255 8.04 1.17 4.40
CA GLY A 255 6.85 0.84 3.62
C GLY A 255 6.32 2.03 2.83
N VAL A 256 6.28 3.22 3.45
CA VAL A 256 5.92 4.47 2.78
C VAL A 256 6.89 4.79 1.65
N CYS A 257 8.21 4.68 1.88
CA CYS A 257 9.21 4.90 0.84
C CYS A 257 9.07 3.91 -0.33
N ALA A 258 8.84 2.62 -0.05
CA ALA A 258 8.62 1.61 -1.07
C ALA A 258 7.31 1.85 -1.86
N LEU A 259 6.26 2.34 -1.20
CA LEU A 259 4.99 2.70 -1.83
C LEU A 259 5.10 3.94 -2.70
N TRP A 260 5.98 4.89 -2.36
CA TRP A 260 6.17 6.11 -3.13
C TRP A 260 6.73 5.87 -4.54
N GLY A 261 7.37 4.71 -4.79
CA GLY A 261 7.87 4.36 -6.12
C GLY A 261 6.76 4.38 -7.18
N PRO A 262 7.01 4.93 -8.38
CA PRO A 262 5.99 5.05 -9.43
C PRO A 262 5.50 3.70 -9.97
N LEU A 263 6.31 2.64 -9.81
CA LEU A 263 5.93 1.26 -10.17
C LEU A 263 5.14 0.54 -9.06
N HIS A 264 4.80 1.23 -7.98
CA HIS A 264 4.01 0.69 -6.87
C HIS A 264 2.80 1.59 -6.59
N GLY A 265 2.88 2.51 -5.62
CA GLY A 265 1.75 3.33 -5.19
C GLY A 265 1.51 4.59 -6.01
N GLY A 266 2.46 5.00 -6.87
CA GLY A 266 2.31 6.18 -7.74
C GLY A 266 1.38 5.99 -8.95
N ALA A 267 0.82 4.79 -9.14
CA ALA A 267 -0.04 4.48 -10.28
C ALA A 267 -1.32 5.34 -10.31
N ASN A 268 -1.93 5.63 -9.15
CA ASN A 268 -3.14 6.45 -9.06
C ASN A 268 -2.91 7.92 -9.47
N GLN A 269 -1.77 8.51 -9.11
CA GLN A 269 -1.35 9.82 -9.57
C GLN A 269 -1.10 9.81 -11.08
N ALA A 270 -0.39 8.79 -11.58
CA ALA A 270 -0.11 8.66 -12.99
C ALA A 270 -1.35 8.48 -13.87
N VAL A 271 -2.45 7.90 -13.33
CA VAL A 271 -3.75 7.89 -14.02
C VAL A 271 -4.25 9.31 -14.27
N ILE A 272 -4.23 10.18 -13.25
CA ILE A 272 -4.70 11.56 -13.41
C ILE A 272 -3.78 12.35 -14.33
N GLU A 273 -2.46 12.21 -14.21
CA GLU A 273 -1.50 12.87 -15.11
C GLU A 273 -1.68 12.42 -16.57
N MET A 274 -1.98 11.13 -16.79
CA MET A 274 -2.35 10.61 -18.10
C MET A 274 -3.64 11.25 -18.62
N LEU A 275 -4.69 11.32 -17.80
CA LEU A 275 -5.97 11.94 -18.19
C LEU A 275 -5.82 13.44 -18.47
N GLN A 276 -4.98 14.14 -17.71
CA GLN A 276 -4.60 15.53 -17.95
C GLN A 276 -3.91 15.69 -19.31
N THR A 277 -2.93 14.84 -19.60
CA THR A 277 -2.23 14.82 -20.90
C THR A 277 -3.21 14.60 -22.06
N ILE A 278 -4.15 13.66 -21.92
CA ILE A 278 -5.18 13.39 -22.94
C ILE A 278 -6.07 14.62 -23.12
N HIS A 279 -6.48 15.26 -22.03
CA HIS A 279 -7.32 16.46 -22.08
C HIS A 279 -6.63 17.64 -22.78
N GLU A 280 -5.38 17.91 -22.41
CA GLU A 280 -4.56 18.99 -22.98
C GLU A 280 -4.30 18.78 -24.48
N ASP A 281 -4.25 17.53 -24.92
CA ASP A 281 -4.11 17.12 -26.32
C ASP A 281 -5.46 17.06 -27.08
N GLY A 282 -6.53 17.63 -26.51
CA GLY A 282 -7.84 17.77 -27.16
C GLY A 282 -8.83 16.63 -26.91
N GLY A 283 -8.47 15.65 -26.07
CA GLY A 283 -9.39 14.61 -25.60
C GLY A 283 -9.55 13.39 -26.51
N ASP A 284 -8.67 13.18 -27.50
CA ASP A 284 -8.75 12.05 -28.42
C ASP A 284 -8.28 10.74 -27.76
N VAL A 285 -9.20 10.06 -27.10
CA VAL A 285 -8.98 8.74 -26.47
C VAL A 285 -8.45 7.71 -27.46
N ALA A 286 -8.92 7.70 -28.72
CA ALA A 286 -8.53 6.70 -29.71
C ALA A 286 -7.05 6.83 -30.08
N LYS A 287 -6.52 8.06 -30.17
CA LYS A 287 -5.09 8.33 -30.34
C LYS A 287 -4.25 7.67 -29.24
N PHE A 288 -4.60 7.87 -27.98
CA PHE A 288 -3.83 7.33 -26.86
C PHE A 288 -3.95 5.81 -26.70
N ILE A 289 -5.10 5.23 -27.05
CA ILE A 289 -5.26 3.78 -27.17
C ILE A 289 -4.32 3.21 -28.24
N ASN A 290 -4.20 3.87 -29.39
CA ASN A 290 -3.25 3.45 -30.43
C ASN A 290 -1.79 3.61 -29.98
N LEU A 291 -1.45 4.69 -29.26
CA LEU A 291 -0.13 4.87 -28.67
C LEU A 291 0.21 3.80 -27.63
N ALA A 292 -0.75 3.31 -26.86
CA ALA A 292 -0.54 2.24 -25.89
C ALA A 292 -0.28 0.87 -26.56
N LYS A 293 -0.81 0.67 -27.77
CA LYS A 293 -0.64 -0.55 -28.57
C LYS A 293 0.68 -0.57 -29.35
N ASP A 294 1.23 0.59 -29.68
CA ASP A 294 2.47 0.72 -30.45
C ASP A 294 3.69 0.25 -29.64
N LYS A 295 4.42 -0.73 -30.18
CA LYS A 295 5.63 -1.27 -29.56
C LYS A 295 6.79 -0.27 -29.52
N ASN A 296 6.78 0.73 -30.41
CA ASN A 296 7.79 1.79 -30.46
C ASN A 296 7.46 2.96 -29.54
N SER A 297 6.24 2.98 -28.99
CA SER A 297 5.79 4.01 -28.06
C SER A 297 6.18 3.66 -26.63
N THR A 298 6.64 4.67 -25.89
CA THR A 298 6.87 4.59 -24.44
C THR A 298 5.59 4.81 -23.64
N PHE A 299 4.49 5.24 -24.28
CA PHE A 299 3.22 5.47 -23.60
C PHE A 299 2.63 4.16 -23.05
N ARG A 300 2.09 4.23 -21.84
CA ARG A 300 1.42 3.11 -21.19
C ARG A 300 0.09 3.60 -20.63
N LEU A 301 -0.92 2.76 -20.71
CA LEU A 301 -2.24 3.03 -20.18
C LEU A 301 -2.23 2.82 -18.66
N MET A 302 -2.08 3.90 -17.90
CA MET A 302 -1.99 3.85 -16.44
C MET A 302 -3.34 3.47 -15.84
N GLY A 303 -3.33 2.68 -14.76
CA GLY A 303 -4.55 2.15 -14.13
C GLY A 303 -5.16 0.94 -14.84
N PHE A 304 -4.49 0.35 -15.83
CA PHE A 304 -4.92 -0.86 -16.52
C PHE A 304 -3.95 -2.03 -16.32
N GLY A 305 -4.53 -3.22 -16.15
CA GLY A 305 -3.80 -4.44 -15.84
C GLY A 305 -3.39 -4.53 -14.37
N HIS A 306 -2.97 -5.72 -13.97
CA HIS A 306 -2.56 -5.99 -12.58
C HIS A 306 -1.54 -7.13 -12.54
N ARG A 307 -0.57 -7.07 -11.60
CA ARG A 307 0.50 -8.08 -11.49
C ARG A 307 -0.01 -9.45 -11.03
N VAL A 308 -1.03 -9.42 -10.17
CA VAL A 308 -1.70 -10.59 -9.57
C VAL A 308 -3.00 -10.94 -10.31
N TYR A 309 -4.00 -10.06 -10.30
CA TYR A 309 -5.26 -10.28 -11.03
C TYR A 309 -5.08 -10.38 -12.54
N LYS A 310 -5.51 -11.49 -13.12
CA LYS A 310 -5.49 -11.71 -14.56
C LYS A 310 -6.80 -11.40 -15.24
N ASN A 311 -7.95 -11.58 -14.59
CA ASN A 311 -9.25 -11.44 -15.28
C ASN A 311 -10.02 -10.15 -14.92
N PHE A 312 -10.01 -9.75 -13.65
CA PHE A 312 -10.52 -8.45 -13.19
C PHE A 312 -10.03 -8.18 -11.77
N ASP A 313 -9.99 -6.92 -11.36
CA ASP A 313 -9.73 -6.54 -9.96
C ASP A 313 -11.07 -6.46 -9.20
N PRO A 314 -11.32 -7.29 -8.17
CA PRO A 314 -12.58 -7.27 -7.42
C PRO A 314 -12.88 -5.90 -6.80
N ARG A 315 -11.83 -5.15 -6.43
CA ARG A 315 -11.94 -3.82 -5.83
C ARG A 315 -12.42 -2.79 -6.85
N ALA A 316 -12.06 -2.94 -8.13
CA ALA A 316 -12.43 -2.03 -9.21
C ALA A 316 -13.96 -2.00 -9.45
N ARG A 317 -14.65 -3.11 -9.20
CA ARG A 317 -16.11 -3.18 -9.33
C ARG A 317 -16.83 -2.43 -8.20
N ILE A 318 -16.30 -2.54 -6.97
CA ILE A 318 -16.85 -1.87 -5.79
C ILE A 318 -16.67 -0.35 -5.91
N ILE A 319 -15.45 0.07 -6.27
CA ILE A 319 -15.08 1.48 -6.35
C ILE A 319 -15.81 2.22 -7.48
N LYS A 320 -16.12 1.54 -8.60
CA LYS A 320 -16.88 2.13 -9.71
C LYS A 320 -18.25 2.64 -9.25
N LYS A 321 -18.97 1.83 -8.47
CA LYS A 321 -20.27 2.23 -7.90
C LYS A 321 -20.14 3.45 -6.97
N ALA A 322 -19.12 3.48 -6.12
CA ALA A 322 -18.88 4.63 -5.26
C ALA A 322 -18.45 5.88 -6.02
N ALA A 323 -17.73 5.73 -7.14
CA ALA A 323 -17.42 6.86 -8.01
C ALA A 323 -18.71 7.51 -8.49
N ASP A 324 -19.64 6.72 -9.02
CA ASP A 324 -20.95 7.22 -9.48
C ASP A 324 -21.71 7.93 -8.34
N ASP A 325 -21.77 7.33 -7.15
CA ASP A 325 -22.45 7.92 -5.98
C ASP A 325 -21.82 9.26 -5.56
N VAL A 326 -20.49 9.34 -5.46
CA VAL A 326 -19.76 10.56 -5.07
C VAL A 326 -19.93 11.65 -6.10
N LEU A 327 -19.76 11.33 -7.38
CA LEU A 327 -19.82 12.30 -8.47
C LEU A 327 -21.22 12.91 -8.60
N ASN A 328 -22.25 12.07 -8.53
CA ASN A 328 -23.64 12.51 -8.55
C ASN A 328 -23.96 13.39 -7.34
N GLN A 329 -23.51 13.01 -6.14
CA GLN A 329 -23.80 13.75 -4.91
C GLN A 329 -23.11 15.13 -4.86
N LEU A 330 -21.88 15.22 -5.36
CA LEU A 330 -21.12 16.48 -5.34
C LEU A 330 -21.50 17.42 -6.48
N GLY A 331 -22.21 16.93 -7.50
CA GLY A 331 -22.54 17.72 -8.69
C GLY A 331 -21.31 18.25 -9.43
N VAL A 332 -20.17 17.58 -9.26
CA VAL A 332 -18.88 18.00 -9.82
C VAL A 332 -18.79 17.52 -11.26
N HIS A 333 -18.72 18.48 -12.19
CA HIS A 333 -18.31 18.21 -13.56
C HIS A 333 -16.78 18.24 -13.66
N ASP A 334 -16.16 17.06 -13.64
CA ASP A 334 -14.73 16.92 -13.88
C ASP A 334 -14.47 16.49 -15.34
N PRO A 335 -13.82 17.31 -16.18
CA PRO A 335 -13.55 16.94 -17.57
C PRO A 335 -12.69 15.67 -17.71
N TYR A 336 -11.88 15.33 -16.71
CA TYR A 336 -11.07 14.11 -16.73
C TYR A 336 -11.90 12.86 -16.49
N LEU A 337 -13.05 12.97 -15.79
CA LEU A 337 -13.97 11.85 -15.60
C LEU A 337 -14.58 11.43 -16.93
N GLU A 338 -15.03 12.38 -17.75
CA GLU A 338 -15.59 12.07 -19.08
C GLU A 338 -14.57 11.38 -19.97
N ILE A 339 -13.31 11.81 -19.91
CA ILE A 339 -12.19 11.17 -20.60
C ILE A 339 -11.97 9.76 -20.04
N ALA A 340 -11.97 9.59 -18.72
CA ALA A 340 -11.77 8.29 -18.08
C ALA A 340 -12.85 7.28 -18.46
N ILE A 341 -14.13 7.68 -18.46
CA ILE A 341 -15.24 6.81 -18.88
C ILE A 341 -15.07 6.40 -20.34
N LYS A 342 -14.80 7.36 -21.24
CA LYS A 342 -14.55 7.05 -22.66
C LYS A 342 -13.33 6.15 -22.85
N LEU A 343 -12.26 6.38 -22.08
CA LEU A 343 -11.04 5.60 -22.11
C LEU A 343 -11.28 4.16 -21.64
N GLU A 344 -12.04 3.98 -20.56
CA GLU A 344 -12.50 2.67 -20.09
C GLU A 344 -13.30 1.95 -21.18
N GLU A 345 -14.38 2.57 -21.68
CA GLU A 345 -15.25 1.97 -22.68
C GLU A 345 -14.47 1.58 -23.95
N THR A 346 -13.60 2.47 -24.42
CA THR A 346 -12.78 2.22 -25.61
C THR A 346 -11.80 1.08 -25.36
N ALA A 347 -11.09 1.08 -24.23
CA ALA A 347 -10.14 0.03 -23.89
C ALA A 347 -10.81 -1.34 -23.73
N LEU A 348 -11.96 -1.41 -23.03
CA LEU A 348 -12.70 -2.67 -22.83
C LEU A 348 -13.29 -3.23 -24.13
N SER A 349 -13.58 -2.38 -25.11
CA SER A 349 -14.06 -2.79 -26.43
C SER A 349 -12.96 -3.16 -27.42
N ASP A 350 -11.68 -2.84 -27.13
CA ASP A 350 -10.56 -3.09 -28.03
C ASP A 350 -9.97 -4.51 -27.83
N PRO A 351 -9.90 -5.34 -28.90
CA PRO A 351 -9.39 -6.72 -28.81
C PRO A 351 -7.98 -6.83 -28.22
N TYR A 352 -7.11 -5.82 -28.43
CA TYR A 352 -5.74 -5.83 -27.91
C TYR A 352 -5.72 -5.93 -26.38
N PHE A 353 -6.61 -5.20 -25.71
CA PHE A 353 -6.70 -5.11 -24.26
C PHE A 353 -7.39 -6.34 -23.70
N ALA A 354 -8.43 -6.85 -24.36
CA ALA A 354 -9.10 -8.08 -23.99
C ALA A 354 -8.14 -9.30 -24.05
N GLU A 355 -7.39 -9.46 -25.15
CA GLU A 355 -6.42 -10.55 -25.32
C GLU A 355 -5.29 -10.53 -24.29
N ARG A 356 -4.85 -9.33 -23.88
CA ARG A 356 -3.80 -9.13 -22.87
C ARG A 356 -4.34 -9.02 -21.46
N LYS A 357 -5.66 -9.12 -21.31
CA LYS A 357 -6.37 -9.01 -20.05
C LYS A 357 -6.06 -7.72 -19.27
N LEU A 358 -6.00 -6.60 -19.99
CA LEU A 358 -5.72 -5.27 -19.46
C LEU A 358 -7.04 -4.60 -19.08
N TYR A 359 -7.48 -4.77 -17.84
CA TYR A 359 -8.70 -4.19 -17.28
C TYR A 359 -8.39 -3.04 -16.32
N PRO A 360 -9.31 -2.08 -16.12
CA PRO A 360 -9.17 -1.07 -15.08
C PRO A 360 -8.95 -1.72 -13.71
N ASN A 361 -7.98 -1.21 -12.96
CA ASN A 361 -7.71 -1.65 -11.59
C ASN A 361 -8.21 -0.60 -10.57
N VAL A 362 -8.02 -0.87 -9.28
CA VAL A 362 -8.45 0.05 -8.20
C VAL A 362 -7.89 1.47 -8.33
N ASP A 363 -6.68 1.64 -8.90
CA ASP A 363 -6.02 2.94 -9.03
C ASP A 363 -6.68 3.84 -10.06
N PHE A 364 -7.34 3.25 -11.07
CA PHE A 364 -8.03 3.99 -12.12
C PHE A 364 -9.17 4.86 -11.58
N TYR A 365 -10.00 4.29 -10.70
CA TYR A 365 -11.17 4.99 -10.13
C TYR A 365 -10.83 5.76 -8.85
N SER A 366 -9.87 5.28 -8.04
CA SER A 366 -9.57 5.93 -6.76
C SER A 366 -9.10 7.37 -6.95
N GLY A 367 -8.26 7.62 -7.97
CA GLY A 367 -7.80 8.97 -8.30
C GLY A 367 -8.93 9.92 -8.66
N LEU A 368 -9.93 9.46 -9.43
CA LEU A 368 -11.09 10.25 -9.80
C LEU A 368 -11.94 10.63 -8.58
N ILE A 369 -12.17 9.67 -7.68
CA ILE A 369 -12.93 9.93 -6.44
C ILE A 369 -12.19 10.92 -5.55
N TYR A 370 -10.89 10.75 -5.34
CA TYR A 370 -10.09 11.68 -4.54
C TYR A 370 -10.12 13.09 -5.11
N ARG A 371 -10.01 13.24 -6.43
CA ARG A 371 -10.13 14.54 -7.10
C ARG A 371 -11.50 15.16 -6.90
N ALA A 372 -12.58 14.39 -7.05
CA ALA A 372 -13.94 14.86 -6.82
C ALA A 372 -14.14 15.35 -5.38
N MET A 373 -13.47 14.71 -4.40
CA MET A 373 -13.44 15.15 -3.00
C MET A 373 -12.58 16.40 -2.74
N GLY A 374 -11.85 16.91 -3.73
CA GLY A 374 -10.92 18.03 -3.58
C GLY A 374 -9.56 17.67 -3.01
N ILE A 375 -9.21 16.37 -2.94
CA ILE A 375 -7.86 15.93 -2.55
C ILE A 375 -6.93 16.17 -3.75
N PRO A 376 -5.78 16.83 -3.57
CA PRO A 376 -4.84 17.08 -4.67
C PRO A 376 -4.10 15.79 -5.07
N THR A 377 -3.67 15.72 -6.33
CA THR A 377 -3.05 14.51 -6.92
C THR A 377 -1.82 14.03 -6.12
N GLU A 378 -1.00 14.94 -5.60
CA GLU A 378 0.21 14.65 -4.82
C GLU A 378 -0.10 13.97 -3.47
N MET A 379 -1.35 14.04 -3.01
CA MET A 379 -1.83 13.36 -1.81
C MET A 379 -2.34 11.94 -2.09
N PHE A 380 -2.49 11.50 -3.35
CA PHE A 380 -3.12 10.22 -3.65
C PHE A 380 -2.32 9.03 -3.11
N THR A 381 -1.00 9.05 -3.30
CA THR A 381 -0.13 8.02 -2.72
C THR A 381 -0.11 8.10 -1.18
N VAL A 382 -0.33 9.28 -0.60
CA VAL A 382 -0.50 9.44 0.86
C VAL A 382 -1.80 8.79 1.32
N MET A 383 -2.90 8.95 0.59
CA MET A 383 -4.16 8.26 0.88
C MET A 383 -4.01 6.75 0.79
N PHE A 384 -3.24 6.26 -0.19
CA PHE A 384 -2.88 4.86 -0.27
C PHE A 384 -2.06 4.44 0.97
N ALA A 385 -1.03 5.20 1.36
CA ALA A 385 -0.25 4.88 2.56
C ALA A 385 -1.10 4.86 3.85
N LEU A 386 -2.10 5.76 3.97
CA LEU A 386 -3.05 5.76 5.07
C LEU A 386 -3.88 4.48 5.09
N GLY A 387 -4.47 4.12 3.94
CA GLY A 387 -5.21 2.88 3.80
C GLY A 387 -4.34 1.67 4.12
N ARG A 388 -3.13 1.59 3.59
CA ARG A 388 -2.21 0.45 3.69
C ARG A 388 -1.57 0.25 5.07
N MET A 389 -1.62 1.25 5.94
CA MET A 389 -0.95 1.21 7.25
C MET A 389 -1.31 -0.02 8.10
N PRO A 390 -2.59 -0.43 8.25
CA PRO A 390 -2.96 -1.61 9.03
C PRO A 390 -2.39 -2.90 8.43
N GLY A 391 -2.38 -3.04 7.10
CA GLY A 391 -1.78 -4.18 6.41
C GLY A 391 -0.29 -4.29 6.69
N TRP A 392 0.47 -3.19 6.56
CA TRP A 392 1.89 -3.20 6.93
C TRP A 392 2.13 -3.57 8.39
N ILE A 393 1.33 -3.04 9.31
CA ILE A 393 1.40 -3.38 10.73
C ILE A 393 1.12 -4.87 10.94
N ALA A 394 0.08 -5.42 10.32
CA ALA A 394 -0.27 -6.83 10.42
C ALA A 394 0.85 -7.73 9.89
N GLN A 395 1.41 -7.41 8.72
CA GLN A 395 2.50 -8.15 8.08
C GLN A 395 3.77 -8.12 8.94
N TRP A 396 4.10 -6.97 9.53
CA TRP A 396 5.21 -6.84 10.47
C TRP A 396 4.94 -7.61 11.77
N LYS A 397 3.74 -7.51 12.34
CA LYS A 397 3.37 -8.15 13.61
C LYS A 397 3.41 -9.68 13.47
N GLU A 398 2.87 -10.23 12.40
CA GLU A 398 2.94 -11.67 12.13
C GLU A 398 4.40 -12.15 12.00
N MET A 399 5.26 -11.39 11.34
CA MET A 399 6.68 -11.72 11.19
C MET A 399 7.46 -11.63 12.51
N ILE A 400 7.21 -10.61 13.35
CA ILE A 400 7.97 -10.40 14.58
C ILE A 400 7.53 -11.35 15.70
N GLU A 401 6.29 -11.83 15.66
CA GLU A 401 5.74 -12.77 16.64
C GLU A 401 6.01 -14.24 16.27
N ASP A 402 6.43 -14.52 15.04
CA ASP A 402 6.85 -15.86 14.62
C ASP A 402 8.19 -16.23 15.29
N PRO A 403 8.22 -17.25 16.18
CA PRO A 403 9.46 -17.68 16.84
C PRO A 403 10.48 -18.27 15.86
N GLY A 404 10.04 -18.71 14.67
CA GLY A 404 10.89 -19.21 13.59
C GLY A 404 11.48 -18.11 12.70
N SER A 405 11.06 -16.86 12.88
CA SER A 405 11.46 -15.73 12.04
C SER A 405 12.98 -15.48 12.09
N LYS A 406 13.55 -15.21 10.92
CA LYS A 406 14.99 -14.96 10.73
C LYS A 406 15.18 -13.65 9.96
N ILE A 407 16.34 -13.03 10.16
CA ILE A 407 16.74 -11.86 9.36
C ILE A 407 16.75 -12.20 7.86
N GLY A 408 16.07 -11.37 7.06
CA GLY A 408 16.08 -11.48 5.61
C GLY A 408 17.47 -11.10 5.07
N ARG A 409 18.12 -12.05 4.39
CA ARG A 409 19.48 -11.88 3.87
C ARG A 409 19.66 -12.67 2.55
N PRO A 410 19.12 -12.18 1.42
CA PRO A 410 19.21 -12.89 0.15
C PRO A 410 20.65 -13.04 -0.34
N ARG A 411 20.84 -13.93 -1.33
CA ARG A 411 22.13 -14.20 -1.96
C ARG A 411 22.19 -13.62 -3.36
N GLN A 412 23.38 -13.59 -3.94
CA GLN A 412 23.63 -13.21 -5.31
C GLN A 412 24.59 -14.21 -5.98
N ILE A 413 24.57 -14.26 -7.31
CA ILE A 413 25.65 -14.78 -8.12
C ILE A 413 26.56 -13.62 -8.49
N TYR A 414 27.82 -13.68 -8.07
CA TYR A 414 28.79 -12.62 -8.32
C TYR A 414 29.32 -12.74 -9.76
N THR A 415 29.05 -11.74 -10.59
CA THR A 415 29.50 -11.65 -11.99
C THR A 415 30.52 -10.53 -12.21
N GLY A 416 31.08 -9.98 -11.13
CA GLY A 416 32.15 -8.98 -11.19
C GLY A 416 33.54 -9.59 -11.43
N PRO A 417 34.59 -8.76 -11.46
CA PRO A 417 35.97 -9.23 -11.65
C PRO A 417 36.39 -10.24 -10.57
N ALA A 418 37.11 -11.29 -10.98
CA ALA A 418 37.81 -12.15 -10.03
C ALA A 418 38.84 -11.37 -9.19
N ARG A 419 39.43 -12.03 -8.18
CA ARG A 419 40.46 -11.43 -7.33
C ARG A 419 41.55 -10.79 -8.20
N ARG A 420 41.75 -9.49 -8.03
CA ARG A 420 42.84 -8.70 -8.64
C ARG A 420 43.67 -8.03 -7.55
N ALA A 421 44.97 -7.86 -7.81
CA ALA A 421 45.85 -7.16 -6.88
C ALA A 421 45.42 -5.69 -6.73
N TYR A 422 45.54 -5.16 -5.52
CA TYR A 422 45.34 -3.74 -5.29
C TYR A 422 46.53 -2.97 -5.84
N VAL A 423 46.25 -1.97 -6.66
CA VAL A 423 47.26 -1.05 -7.20
C VAL A 423 47.14 0.28 -6.43
N PRO A 424 48.19 0.71 -5.70
CA PRO A 424 48.24 2.02 -5.08
C PRO A 424 47.90 3.12 -6.08
N ILE A 425 47.27 4.21 -5.63
CA ILE A 425 46.76 5.26 -6.52
C ILE A 425 47.85 5.81 -7.45
N GLU A 426 49.07 5.95 -6.94
CA GLU A 426 50.25 6.44 -7.68
C GLU A 426 50.73 5.49 -8.79
N ASN A 427 50.29 4.24 -8.75
CA ASN A 427 50.71 3.18 -9.67
C ASN A 427 49.57 2.75 -10.62
N ARG A 428 48.45 3.48 -10.63
CA ARG A 428 47.33 3.23 -11.55
C ARG A 428 47.58 4.03 -12.84
N GLY A 429 47.95 3.37 -13.92
CA GLY A 429 48.19 4.00 -15.23
C GLY A 429 49.03 3.13 -16.12
#